data_AF-A0A852DPM3-F1
#
_entry.id   AF-A0A852DPM3-F1
#
_cell.length_a   1.000
_cell.length_b   1.000
_cell.length_c   1.000
_cell.angle_alpha   90.00
_cell.angle_beta   90.00
_cell.angle_gamma   90.00
#
_symmetry.space_group_name_H-M   'P 1'
#
loop_
_entity.id
_entity.type
_entity.pdbx_description
1 polymer ?
#
loop_
_entity_poly.entity_id
_entity_poly.type
_entity_poly.pdbx_seq_one_letter_code
_entity_poly.pdbx_strand_id
1 'polypeptide(L)'
;PLAECDLRDVSYRVCGPASHELQLPPLGTAAGTAGTPAGTSGTAAREAVALRFPEEREAQQWWTVLSSSLREAHRGGTLGTLGALGA
;
A
#
# COMPACT_ATOMS: atom_id res chain seq x y z
N PRO A 1 10.94 13.03 -2.90
CA PRO A 1 9.61 13.22 -2.27
C PRO A 1 9.22 11.90 -1.61
N LEU A 2 8.78 11.91 -0.36
CA LEU A 2 8.32 10.71 0.35
C LEU A 2 6.80 10.61 0.15
N ALA A 3 6.31 9.49 -0.37
CA ALA A 3 4.88 9.23 -0.44
C ALA A 3 4.47 8.52 0.85
N GLU A 4 3.71 9.19 1.70
CA GLU A 4 3.15 8.62 2.93
C GLU A 4 1.71 8.19 2.64
N CYS A 5 1.39 6.93 2.95
CA CYS A 5 0.07 6.35 2.75
C CYS A 5 -0.31 5.52 3.97
N ASP A 6 -1.60 5.52 4.28
CA ASP A 6 -2.16 4.69 5.34
C ASP A 6 -2.08 3.20 4.96
N LEU A 7 -1.51 2.38 5.85
CA LEU A 7 -1.36 0.93 5.64
C LEU A 7 -2.69 0.19 5.44
N ARG A 8 -3.80 0.77 5.89
CA ARG A 8 -5.17 0.24 5.71
C ARG A 8 -5.71 0.40 4.29
N ASP A 9 -5.18 1.35 3.54
CA ASP A 9 -5.71 1.71 2.21
C ASP A 9 -4.87 1.10 1.07
N VAL A 10 -3.74 0.50 1.42
CA VAL A 10 -2.83 -0.18 0.51
C VAL A 10 -3.13 -1.68 0.44
N SER A 11 -2.94 -2.26 -0.75
CA SER A 11 -3.00 -3.70 -0.96
C SER A 11 -1.66 -4.21 -1.47
N TYR A 12 -1.18 -5.31 -0.90
CA TYR A 12 0.09 -5.91 -1.29
C TYR A 12 -0.10 -7.29 -1.89
N ARG A 13 0.62 -7.58 -2.97
CA ARG A 13 0.50 -8.83 -3.71
C ARG A 13 1.88 -9.36 -4.08
N VAL A 14 2.11 -10.63 -3.77
CA VAL A 14 3.35 -11.34 -4.13
C VAL A 14 3.14 -11.97 -5.50
N CYS A 15 3.84 -11.45 -6.53
CA CYS A 15 3.72 -11.94 -7.91
C CYS A 15 4.81 -12.96 -8.26
N GLY A 16 5.87 -13.05 -7.46
CA GLY A 16 6.98 -13.99 -7.59
C GLY A 16 7.97 -13.87 -6.42
N PRO A 17 9.00 -14.74 -6.37
CA PRO A 17 9.92 -14.84 -5.23
C PRO A 17 10.70 -13.57 -4.92
N ALA A 18 10.99 -12.74 -5.93
CA ALA A 18 11.67 -11.45 -5.78
C ALA A 18 10.89 -10.31 -6.44
N SER A 19 9.59 -10.50 -6.69
CA SER A 19 8.76 -9.57 -7.46
C SER A 19 7.40 -9.41 -6.82
N HIS A 20 7.18 -8.26 -6.21
CA HIS A 20 5.95 -7.93 -5.50
C HIS A 20 5.29 -6.69 -6.11
N GLU A 21 4.02 -6.49 -5.80
CA GLU A 21 3.21 -5.38 -6.27
C GLU A 21 2.49 -4.74 -5.08
N LEU A 22 2.59 -3.42 -4.97
CA LEU A 22 1.91 -2.61 -3.96
C LEU A 22 0.91 -1.70 -4.66
N GLN A 23 -0.37 -1.93 -4.40
CA GLN A 23 -1.45 -1.08 -4.86
C GLN A 23 -1.70 0.02 -3.84
N LEU A 24 -1.38 1.24 -4.21
CA LEU A 24 -1.60 2.43 -3.41
C LEU A 24 -3.01 2.97 -3.64
N PRO A 25 -3.65 3.58 -2.62
CA PRO A 25 -4.86 4.35 -2.85
C PRO A 25 -4.56 5.45 -3.87
N PRO A 26 -5.55 5.85 -4.68
CA PRO A 26 -5.33 6.91 -5.64
C PRO A 26 -4.97 8.19 -4.89
N LEU A 27 -3.69 8.57 -4.97
CA LEU A 27 -3.22 9.81 -4.41
C LEU A 27 -3.86 10.93 -5.23
N GLY A 28 -4.76 11.69 -4.61
CA GLY A 28 -5.32 12.89 -5.22
C GLY A 28 -4.15 13.75 -5.71
N THR A 29 -4.07 13.92 -7.02
CA THR A 29 -2.96 14.53 -7.74
C THR A 29 -2.67 15.93 -7.20
N ALA A 30 -1.74 16.05 -6.25
CA ALA A 30 -0.96 17.27 -6.10
C ALA A 30 0.13 17.20 -7.18
N ALA A 31 -0.09 18.00 -8.21
CA ALA A 31 0.67 18.09 -9.44
C ALA A 31 2.20 18.00 -9.26
N GLY A 32 2.83 17.25 -10.15
CA GLY A 32 4.23 17.42 -10.48
C GLY A 32 5.01 16.12 -10.63
N THR A 33 4.89 15.45 -11.77
CA THR A 33 6.04 15.13 -12.63
C THR A 33 5.51 14.82 -14.03
N ALA A 34 5.97 15.61 -14.99
CA ALA A 34 5.64 15.50 -16.39
C ALA A 34 6.18 14.21 -17.00
N GLY A 35 5.38 13.58 -17.87
CA GLY A 35 5.89 12.60 -18.83
C GLY A 35 4.91 11.50 -19.20
N THR A 36 3.77 11.83 -19.81
CA THR A 36 3.17 11.19 -21.01
C THR A 36 1.72 11.69 -21.16
N PRO A 37 1.32 12.31 -22.28
CA PRO A 37 -0.05 12.74 -22.51
C PRO A 37 -0.81 11.65 -23.30
N ALA A 38 -1.83 11.05 -22.70
CA ALA A 38 -2.93 10.46 -23.45
C ALA A 38 -4.12 10.34 -22.51
N GLY A 39 -5.13 11.18 -22.76
CA GLY A 39 -6.27 11.33 -21.87
C GLY A 39 -7.09 10.06 -21.70
N THR A 40 -7.79 9.98 -20.56
CA THR A 40 -9.25 9.77 -20.47
C THR A 40 -9.63 9.75 -19.00
N SER A 41 -10.52 10.67 -18.63
CA SER A 41 -11.48 10.59 -17.52
C SER A 41 -10.97 10.32 -16.10
N GLY A 42 -11.25 11.28 -15.21
CA GLY A 42 -11.04 11.16 -13.77
C GLY A 42 -11.78 9.95 -13.18
N THR A 43 -11.08 8.83 -13.13
CA THR A 43 -11.34 7.74 -12.20
C THR A 43 -10.07 7.67 -11.38
N ALA A 44 -10.19 7.83 -10.07
CA ALA A 44 -9.09 7.73 -9.13
C ALA A 44 -8.55 6.28 -9.19
N ALA A 45 -7.72 5.98 -10.19
CA ALA A 45 -7.17 4.66 -10.43
C ALA A 45 -6.10 4.40 -9.39
N ARG A 46 -6.27 3.32 -8.62
CA ARG A 46 -5.24 2.85 -7.69
C ARG A 46 -3.92 2.68 -8.45
N GLU A 47 -2.86 3.27 -7.92
CA GLU A 47 -1.53 3.18 -8.52
C GLU A 47 -0.89 1.85 -8.11
N ALA A 48 -0.48 1.03 -9.08
CA ALA A 48 0.21 -0.22 -8.82
C ALA A 48 1.73 -0.02 -8.96
N VAL A 49 2.43 -0.13 -7.83
CA VAL A 49 3.88 0.01 -7.74
C VAL A 49 4.53 -1.38 -7.74
N ALA A 50 5.34 -1.66 -8.76
CA ALA A 50 6.10 -2.90 -8.84
C ALA A 50 7.40 -2.80 -8.02
N LEU A 51 7.53 -3.67 -7.02
CA LEU A 51 8.71 -3.80 -6.18
C LEU A 51 9.55 -4.98 -6.66
N ARG A 52 10.80 -4.72 -7.04
CA ARG A 52 11.76 -5.76 -7.42
C ARG A 52 12.87 -5.79 -6.39
N PHE A 53 13.08 -6.98 -5.82
CA PHE A 53 14.11 -7.21 -4.83
C PHE A 53 15.32 -7.88 -5.49
N PRO A 54 16.54 -7.53 -5.07
CA PRO A 54 17.75 -8.15 -5.57
C PRO A 54 17.87 -9.61 -5.09
N GLU A 55 17.37 -9.92 -3.90
CA GLU A 55 17.36 -11.27 -3.32
C GLU A 55 15.95 -11.70 -2.89
N GLU A 56 15.64 -12.99 -3.11
CA GLU A 56 14.39 -13.59 -2.63
C GLU A 56 14.27 -13.54 -1.09
N ARG A 57 15.39 -13.66 -0.38
CA ARG A 57 15.41 -13.57 1.09
C ARG A 57 14.96 -12.20 1.58
N GLU A 58 15.42 -11.13 0.93
CA GLU A 58 15.05 -9.77 1.27
C GLU A 58 13.56 -9.53 0.99
N ALA A 59 13.07 -10.02 -0.16
CA ALA A 59 11.65 -10.01 -0.49
C ALA A 59 10.81 -10.70 0.60
N GLN A 60 11.23 -11.88 1.05
CA GLN A 60 10.53 -12.63 2.12
C GLN A 60 10.58 -11.90 3.47
N GLN A 61 11.73 -11.31 3.84
CA GLN A 61 11.87 -10.52 5.07
C GLN A 61 10.96 -9.30 5.04
N TRP A 62 10.95 -8.58 3.92
CA TRP A 62 10.08 -7.44 3.70
C TRP A 62 8.60 -7.81 3.82
N TRP A 63 8.18 -8.88 3.14
CA TRP A 63 6.81 -9.38 3.22
C TRP A 63 6.41 -9.76 4.64
N THR A 64 7.30 -10.39 5.40
CA THR A 64 7.05 -10.78 6.79
C THR A 64 6.78 -9.56 7.67
N VAL A 65 7.64 -8.54 7.58
CA VAL A 65 7.46 -7.28 8.33
C VAL A 65 6.18 -6.56 7.89
N LEU A 66 6.01 -6.35 6.59
CA LEU A 66 4.87 -5.63 6.05
C LEU A 66 3.53 -6.31 6.38
N SER A 67 3.45 -7.63 6.24
CA SER A 67 2.22 -8.38 6.56
C SER A 67 1.86 -8.30 8.04
N SER A 68 2.85 -8.23 8.94
CA SER A 68 2.62 -7.98 10.36
C SER A 68 2.03 -6.59 10.58
N SER A 69 2.62 -5.56 9.97
CA SER A 69 2.14 -4.17 10.08
C SER A 69 0.75 -3.98 9.46
N LEU A 70 0.47 -4.59 8.31
CA LEU A 70 -0.86 -4.57 7.67
C LEU A 70 -1.91 -5.21 8.59
N ARG A 71 -1.58 -6.34 9.21
CA ARG A 71 -2.49 -7.03 10.15
C ARG A 71 -2.77 -6.17 11.39
N GLU A 72 -1.74 -5.53 11.96
CA GLU A 72 -1.92 -4.61 13.08
C GLU A 72 -2.75 -3.38 12.69
N ALA A 73 -2.46 -2.76 11.54
CA ALA A 73 -3.20 -1.61 11.03
C ALA A 73 -4.68 -1.93 10.83
N HIS A 74 -5.01 -3.11 10.29
CA HIS A 74 -6.38 -3.58 10.18
C HIS A 74 -7.01 -3.93 11.53
N ARG A 75 -6.24 -4.44 12.50
CA ARG A 75 -6.75 -4.76 13.84
C ARG A 75 -7.09 -3.51 14.65
N GLY A 76 -6.29 -2.45 14.52
CA GLY A 76 -6.51 -1.16 15.18
C GLY A 76 -7.75 -0.41 14.67
N GLY A 77 -8.21 -0.69 13.45
CA GLY A 77 -9.45 -0.11 12.90
C GLY A 77 -10.72 -0.68 13.53
N THR A 78 -10.69 -1.92 14.02
CA THR A 78 -11.88 -2.63 14.54
C THR A 78 -12.09 -2.42 16.05
N LEU A 79 -11.06 -1.98 16.78
CA LEU A 79 -11.07 -1.87 18.25
C LEU A 79 -10.96 -0.41 18.76
N GLY A 80 -11.30 0.58 17.94
CA GLY A 80 -11.46 1.97 18.40
C GLY A 80 -12.87 2.28 18.94
N THR A 81 -13.86 1.45 18.59
CA THR A 81 -15.28 1.77 18.81
C THR A 81 -15.97 0.89 19.87
N LEU A 82 -15.35 -0.20 20.30
CA LEU A 82 -15.95 -1.17 21.23
C LEU A 82 -15.34 -1.18 22.65
N GLY A 83 -14.36 -0.31 22.93
CA GLY A 83 -13.76 -0.18 24.27
C GLY A 83 -14.42 0.85 25.20
N ALA A 84 -15.43 1.60 24.73
CA ALA A 84 -16.03 2.72 25.47
C ALA A 84 -17.35 2.40 26.18
N LEU A 85 -17.85 1.16 26.14
CA LEU A 85 -19.10 0.75 26.80
C LEU A 85 -18.86 -0.50 27.64
N GLY A 86 -18.51 -0.29 28.90
CA GLY A 86 -18.36 -1.36 29.88
C GLY A 86 -17.67 -0.88 31.16
N ALA A 87 -18.22 0.19 31.75
CA ALA A 87 -17.99 0.58 33.14
C ALA A 87 -19.16 0.08 33.99
#